data_AF-A0A2S9XCV7-F1
#
_entry.id   AF-A0A2S9XCV7-F1
#
_cell.length_a   1.000
_cell.length_b   1.000
_cell.length_c   1.000
_cell.angle_alpha   90.00
_cell.angle_beta   90.00
_cell.angle_gamma   90.00
#
_symmetry.space_group_name_H-M   'P 1'
#
loop_
_entity.id
_entity.type
_entity.pdbx_description
1 polymer ?
#
loop_
_entity_poly.entity_id
_entity_poly.type
_entity_poly.pdbx_seq_one_letter_code
_entity_poly.pdbx_strand_id
1 'polypeptide(L)'
;MHTSRLLLIGILLLPLSLAGCDGADDGGLNDDGSTGETGDSADTGETGEAAPLDTDADGLTDDEEAELGTDPAKKDTDGDNYWDLWEINEGTDPLDYDSRIYTGFWPYNPDKNELEQGSWETTNTQVGTAFPRDSFLDHHGDMVDLYDFTNFTINETNQAAYFIFDLSAQWCGPCHNVANWISGVDSPDTEWIQELYPSVRGKVHGLQIWWMTFLVEANDGSPPTIADVTTWYEIHQDAYIPLLVDADLELRNRFMGPAFPHFFLLDPTMHIEFFPGPADSTDANPYPAVGLVEKYL
;
A
#
# COMPACT_ATOMS: atom_id res chain seq x y z
N MET A 1 22.29 -8.93 37.49
CA MET A 1 23.60 -8.55 36.91
C MET A 1 23.60 -8.99 35.46
N HIS A 2 23.06 -8.16 34.58
CA HIS A 2 23.27 -8.22 33.14
C HIS A 2 23.28 -6.76 32.68
N THR A 3 24.42 -6.35 32.14
CA THR A 3 24.76 -4.98 31.78
C THR A 3 24.35 -4.73 30.34
N SER A 4 23.35 -3.88 30.11
CA SER A 4 23.05 -3.32 28.79
C SER A 4 24.20 -2.41 28.35
N ARG A 5 24.76 -2.68 27.18
CA ARG A 5 25.65 -1.76 26.47
C ARG A 5 24.80 -0.99 25.46
N LEU A 6 24.66 0.31 25.71
CA LEU A 6 24.11 1.30 24.79
C LEU A 6 25.21 1.62 23.76
N LEU A 7 24.96 1.40 22.47
CA LEU A 7 25.81 1.91 21.40
C LEU A 7 25.15 3.19 20.86
N LEU A 8 25.82 4.33 21.05
CA LEU A 8 25.45 5.61 20.44
C LEU A 8 26.17 5.70 19.09
N ILE A 9 25.43 5.77 17.99
CA ILE A 9 26.00 6.15 16.68
C ILE A 9 25.58 7.59 16.40
N GLY A 10 26.58 8.47 16.30
CA GLY A 10 26.41 9.89 16.03
C GLY A 10 26.31 10.15 14.53
N ILE A 11 25.22 10.82 14.12
CA ILE A 11 25.00 11.27 12.75
C ILE A 11 25.85 12.53 12.50
N LEU A 12 26.75 12.46 11.51
CA LEU A 12 27.56 13.58 11.04
C LEU A 12 26.87 14.23 9.84
N LEU A 13 26.35 15.45 10.03
CA LEU A 13 25.79 16.30 8.97
C LEU A 13 26.90 16.96 8.14
N LEU A 14 26.88 16.80 6.82
CA LEU A 14 27.65 17.60 5.85
C LEU A 14 26.70 18.50 5.02
N PRO A 15 27.05 19.77 4.77
CA PRO A 15 26.18 20.72 4.07
C PRO A 15 26.31 20.62 2.53
N LEU A 16 25.16 20.62 1.86
CA LEU A 16 25.03 20.78 0.40
C LEU A 16 25.30 22.24 0.00
N SER A 17 26.32 22.50 -0.82
CA SER A 17 26.54 23.81 -1.44
C SER A 17 26.01 23.84 -2.88
N LEU A 18 25.03 24.72 -3.12
CA LEU A 18 24.60 25.12 -4.47
C LEU A 18 25.75 25.85 -5.21
N ALA A 19 26.05 25.41 -6.43
CA ALA A 19 26.73 26.21 -7.42
C ALA A 19 25.99 26.11 -8.75
N GLY A 20 25.24 27.17 -9.09
CA GLY A 20 24.76 27.41 -10.44
C GLY A 20 25.87 28.04 -11.28
N CYS A 21 25.85 27.79 -12.58
CA CYS A 21 26.53 28.61 -13.57
C CYS A 21 25.72 28.62 -14.88
N ASP A 22 25.27 29.82 -15.26
CA ASP A 22 24.69 30.18 -16.55
C ASP A 22 25.79 30.31 -17.63
N GLY A 23 25.41 30.10 -18.90
CA GLY A 23 25.93 30.94 -20.00
C GLY A 23 26.56 30.25 -21.24
N ALA A 24 25.70 29.91 -22.19
CA ALA A 24 25.73 30.09 -23.66
C ALA A 24 27.03 30.16 -24.52
N ASP A 25 26.89 29.47 -25.69
CA ASP A 25 27.33 29.76 -27.07
C ASP A 25 28.80 29.64 -27.54
N ASP A 26 29.02 28.70 -28.48
CA ASP A 26 29.35 28.91 -29.91
C ASP A 26 30.37 27.88 -30.46
N GLY A 27 30.11 27.40 -31.68
CA GLY A 27 31.16 27.12 -32.66
C GLY A 27 31.52 25.65 -32.87
N GLY A 28 31.02 25.09 -33.97
CA GLY A 28 31.34 23.73 -34.43
C GLY A 28 32.64 23.60 -35.25
N LEU A 29 33.03 22.35 -35.49
CA LEU A 29 33.34 21.70 -36.79
C LEU A 29 34.48 20.67 -36.67
N ASN A 30 34.14 19.42 -37.02
CA ASN A 30 34.94 18.34 -37.64
C ASN A 30 36.11 17.78 -36.77
N ASP A 31 36.66 16.57 -36.93
CA ASP A 31 36.67 15.53 -37.95
C ASP A 31 37.23 14.23 -37.31
N ASP A 32 37.13 13.15 -38.08
CA ASP A 32 37.65 11.78 -37.98
C ASP A 32 38.76 11.31 -36.99
N GLY A 33 38.68 10.01 -36.66
CA GLY A 33 39.81 9.11 -36.97
C GLY A 33 40.79 8.69 -35.86
N SER A 34 40.50 7.53 -35.25
CA SER A 34 41.44 6.38 -35.08
C SER A 34 42.76 6.49 -34.29
N THR A 35 42.85 5.61 -33.27
CA THR A 35 44.01 4.81 -32.80
C THR A 35 45.20 5.46 -32.07
N GLY A 36 45.54 4.92 -30.89
CA GLY A 36 46.94 4.70 -30.50
C GLY A 36 47.31 4.96 -29.03
N GLU A 37 47.45 3.87 -28.27
CA GLU A 37 48.49 3.57 -27.26
C GLU A 37 48.63 4.38 -25.95
N THR A 38 48.46 3.61 -24.87
CA THR A 38 49.15 3.57 -23.56
C THR A 38 50.15 4.67 -23.18
N GLY A 39 49.89 5.30 -22.03
CA GLY A 39 50.87 6.04 -21.24
C GLY A 39 50.51 5.98 -19.76
N ASP A 40 51.24 5.15 -19.03
CA ASP A 40 51.30 5.06 -17.56
C ASP A 40 51.79 6.39 -16.95
N SER A 41 51.04 6.94 -15.99
CA SER A 41 51.57 7.92 -15.03
C SER A 41 50.67 8.03 -13.79
N ALA A 42 51.14 7.36 -12.74
CA ALA A 42 51.16 7.79 -11.34
C ALA A 42 49.87 8.37 -10.71
N ASP A 43 49.26 7.53 -9.88
CA ASP A 43 49.11 7.76 -8.44
C ASP A 43 48.82 9.21 -8.01
N THR A 44 47.54 9.51 -7.91
CA THR A 44 47.04 10.25 -6.75
C THR A 44 46.03 9.34 -6.06
N GLY A 45 46.51 8.58 -5.08
CA GLY A 45 45.69 7.86 -4.11
C GLY A 45 44.74 8.83 -3.39
N GLU A 46 43.61 9.10 -4.02
CA GLU A 46 42.37 9.40 -3.35
C GLU A 46 41.80 8.03 -2.97
N THR A 47 41.94 7.62 -1.72
CA THR A 47 41.13 6.52 -1.19
C THR A 47 39.69 7.03 -1.13
N GLY A 48 39.05 7.11 -2.29
CA GLY A 48 37.61 7.06 -2.38
C GLY A 48 37.25 5.67 -1.87
N GLU A 49 36.77 5.58 -0.63
CA GLU A 49 35.99 4.43 -0.22
C GLU A 49 34.93 4.26 -1.31
N ALA A 50 35.05 3.20 -2.10
CA ALA A 50 33.94 2.77 -2.92
C ALA A 50 32.75 2.62 -1.96
N ALA A 51 31.60 3.19 -2.32
CA ALA A 51 30.39 2.94 -1.55
C ALA A 51 30.24 1.41 -1.38
N PRO A 52 29.86 0.94 -0.19
CA PRO A 52 29.56 -0.47 0.02
C PRO A 52 28.65 -0.97 -1.11
N LEU A 53 28.95 -2.16 -1.62
CA LEU A 53 28.16 -2.76 -2.69
C LEU A 53 26.84 -3.25 -2.11
N ASP A 54 25.76 -3.01 -2.83
CA ASP A 54 24.40 -3.52 -2.60
C ASP A 54 23.97 -4.07 -3.96
N THR A 55 24.07 -5.39 -4.12
CA THR A 55 24.01 -6.06 -5.41
C THR A 55 22.59 -6.13 -5.97
N ASP A 56 21.57 -6.27 -5.12
CA ASP A 56 20.19 -6.35 -5.57
C ASP A 56 19.38 -5.06 -5.40
N ALA A 57 19.89 -4.08 -4.65
CA ALA A 57 19.27 -2.80 -4.36
C ALA A 57 18.01 -2.89 -3.48
N ASP A 58 18.03 -3.73 -2.45
CA ASP A 58 17.02 -3.74 -1.38
C ASP A 58 17.32 -2.73 -0.25
N GLY A 59 18.57 -2.25 -0.19
CA GLY A 59 19.07 -1.27 0.78
C GLY A 59 19.97 -1.84 1.88
N LEU A 60 20.22 -3.15 1.92
CA LEU A 60 21.30 -3.79 2.65
C LEU A 60 22.54 -3.89 1.76
N THR A 61 23.71 -3.74 2.36
CA THR A 61 24.98 -3.98 1.64
C THR A 61 25.31 -5.47 1.63
N ASP A 62 26.03 -5.95 0.61
CA ASP A 62 26.44 -7.36 0.49
C ASP A 62 27.17 -7.87 1.76
N ASP A 63 27.89 -6.98 2.45
CA ASP A 63 28.57 -7.30 3.71
C ASP A 63 27.58 -7.41 4.89
N GLU A 64 26.57 -6.54 4.97
CA GLU A 64 25.49 -6.63 5.96
C GLU A 64 24.66 -7.90 5.75
N GLU A 65 24.33 -8.22 4.50
CA GLU A 65 23.61 -9.45 4.14
C GLU A 65 24.43 -10.71 4.49
N ALA A 66 25.74 -10.69 4.25
CA ALA A 66 26.61 -11.78 4.68
C ALA A 66 26.66 -11.96 6.21
N GLU A 67 26.52 -10.88 6.98
CA GLU A 67 26.41 -10.92 8.45
C GLU A 67 25.04 -11.44 8.93
N LEU A 68 23.97 -11.11 8.22
CA LEU A 68 22.59 -11.51 8.50
C LEU A 68 22.29 -12.94 8.02
N GLY A 69 23.00 -13.41 7.00
CA GLY A 69 22.78 -14.72 6.37
C GLY A 69 21.79 -14.68 5.20
N THR A 70 21.42 -13.49 4.73
CA THR A 70 20.58 -13.27 3.55
C THR A 70 21.38 -13.45 2.25
N ASP A 71 20.68 -13.50 1.10
CA ASP A 71 21.26 -13.75 -0.22
C ASP A 71 21.47 -12.43 -0.98
N PRO A 72 22.72 -11.94 -1.16
CA PRO A 72 23.00 -10.62 -1.76
C PRO A 72 22.59 -10.45 -3.22
N ALA A 73 22.05 -11.49 -3.83
CA ALA A 73 21.48 -11.42 -5.17
C ALA A 73 19.95 -11.36 -5.17
N LYS A 74 19.30 -11.27 -4.01
CA LYS A 74 17.85 -11.32 -3.86
C LYS A 74 17.36 -10.39 -2.76
N LYS A 75 16.57 -9.41 -3.18
CA LYS A 75 15.92 -8.49 -2.27
C LYS A 75 15.07 -9.13 -1.18
N ASP A 76 14.56 -10.32 -1.48
CA ASP A 76 13.67 -11.12 -0.65
C ASP A 76 14.28 -12.53 -0.63
N THR A 77 14.96 -12.87 0.45
CA THR A 77 15.76 -14.08 0.56
C THR A 77 14.88 -15.32 0.71
N ASP A 78 13.83 -15.25 1.53
CA ASP A 78 12.97 -16.39 1.87
C ASP A 78 11.74 -16.56 0.95
N GLY A 79 11.43 -15.54 0.16
CA GLY A 79 10.41 -15.53 -0.88
C GLY A 79 9.00 -15.19 -0.39
N ASP A 80 8.85 -14.49 0.72
CA ASP A 80 7.55 -14.12 1.29
C ASP A 80 6.92 -12.83 0.71
N ASN A 81 7.64 -12.15 -0.17
CA ASN A 81 7.35 -10.87 -0.85
C ASN A 81 7.64 -9.59 -0.05
N TYR A 82 8.26 -9.67 1.12
CA TYR A 82 8.87 -8.53 1.79
C TYR A 82 10.38 -8.53 1.54
N TRP A 83 10.96 -7.33 1.42
CA TRP A 83 12.41 -7.25 1.24
C TRP A 83 13.12 -7.43 2.57
N ASP A 84 14.33 -7.98 2.55
CA ASP A 84 15.09 -8.33 3.74
C ASP A 84 15.28 -7.08 4.64
N LEU A 85 15.57 -5.91 4.05
CA LEU A 85 15.63 -4.65 4.81
C LEU A 85 14.29 -4.27 5.47
N TRP A 86 13.17 -4.47 4.77
CA TRP A 86 11.84 -4.11 5.28
C TRP A 86 11.48 -4.96 6.49
N GLU A 87 11.75 -6.25 6.39
CA GLU A 87 11.55 -7.21 7.46
C GLU A 87 12.37 -6.88 8.70
N ILE A 88 13.65 -6.54 8.54
CA ILE A 88 14.51 -6.12 9.65
C ILE A 88 13.97 -4.86 10.33
N ASN A 89 13.46 -3.90 9.56
CA ASN A 89 12.90 -2.66 10.11
C ASN A 89 11.61 -2.90 10.89
N GLU A 90 10.79 -3.85 10.47
CA GLU A 90 9.54 -4.23 11.15
C GLU A 90 9.74 -5.32 12.23
N GLY A 91 10.94 -5.91 12.30
CA GLY A 91 11.33 -6.89 13.31
C GLY A 91 10.91 -8.33 13.01
N THR A 92 10.73 -8.66 11.73
CA THR A 92 10.52 -10.03 11.23
C THR A 92 11.85 -10.69 10.83
N ASP A 93 11.82 -11.92 10.32
CA ASP A 93 13.04 -12.72 10.11
C ASP A 93 13.17 -13.05 8.61
N PRO A 94 14.11 -12.41 7.88
CA PRO A 94 14.22 -12.52 6.42
C PRO A 94 14.68 -13.89 5.91
N LEU A 95 14.85 -14.84 6.83
CA LEU A 95 15.22 -16.23 6.54
C LEU A 95 14.09 -17.21 6.85
N ASP A 96 12.93 -16.73 7.33
CA ASP A 96 11.78 -17.53 7.71
C ASP A 96 10.51 -17.00 7.06
N TYR A 97 10.11 -17.66 5.97
CA TYR A 97 8.90 -17.35 5.19
C TYR A 97 7.63 -17.17 6.03
N ASP A 98 7.53 -17.78 7.22
CA ASP A 98 6.37 -17.65 8.10
C ASP A 98 6.44 -16.46 9.07
N SER A 99 7.62 -15.86 9.22
CA SER A 99 7.89 -14.64 9.99
C SER A 99 7.82 -13.43 9.08
N ARG A 100 6.61 -12.96 8.79
CA ARG A 100 6.33 -11.93 7.79
C ARG A 100 5.67 -10.67 8.36
N ILE A 101 5.73 -9.55 7.64
CA ILE A 101 5.13 -8.26 8.07
C ILE A 101 3.61 -8.38 8.21
N TYR A 102 2.94 -8.90 7.17
CA TYR A 102 1.50 -9.21 7.21
C TYR A 102 1.21 -10.62 6.73
N THR A 103 0.47 -11.39 7.52
CA THR A 103 0.04 -12.76 7.19
C THR A 103 -0.78 -12.81 5.90
N GLY A 104 -1.53 -11.74 5.62
CA GLY A 104 -2.37 -11.59 4.43
C GLY A 104 -1.63 -11.21 3.15
N PHE A 105 -0.29 -11.08 3.17
CA PHE A 105 0.52 -10.59 2.02
C PHE A 105 0.12 -9.19 1.55
N TRP A 106 -0.30 -8.34 2.48
CA TRP A 106 -0.59 -6.94 2.19
C TRP A 106 0.70 -6.21 1.79
N PRO A 107 0.64 -5.18 0.92
CA PRO A 107 1.82 -4.41 0.58
C PRO A 107 2.45 -3.77 1.82
N TYR A 108 3.72 -3.40 1.70
CA TYR A 108 4.43 -2.57 2.66
C TYR A 108 4.98 -1.35 1.92
N ASN A 109 4.79 -0.16 2.48
CA ASN A 109 5.32 1.09 1.94
C ASN A 109 6.34 1.69 2.93
N PRO A 110 7.66 1.59 2.68
CA PRO A 110 8.67 2.20 3.55
C PRO A 110 8.56 3.74 3.60
N ASP A 111 8.02 4.37 2.55
CA ASP A 111 7.91 5.82 2.41
C ASP A 111 6.61 6.38 3.02
N LYS A 112 5.76 5.53 3.63
CA LYS A 112 4.45 5.93 4.21
C LYS A 112 4.56 7.08 5.22
N ASN A 113 5.70 7.20 5.89
CA ASN A 113 5.98 8.25 6.86
C ASN A 113 6.19 9.64 6.21
N GLU A 114 6.53 9.70 4.93
CA GLU A 114 6.83 10.93 4.19
C GLU A 114 5.59 11.54 3.50
N LEU A 115 4.51 10.77 3.39
CA LEU A 115 3.26 11.19 2.77
C LEU A 115 2.48 12.19 3.64
N GLU A 116 1.60 12.97 3.00
CA GLU A 116 0.62 13.79 3.73
C GLU A 116 -0.34 12.87 4.51
N GLN A 117 -0.32 12.99 5.83
CA GLN A 117 -1.15 12.18 6.73
C GLN A 117 -2.34 12.98 7.22
N GLY A 118 -3.54 12.44 7.02
CA GLY A 118 -4.72 12.96 7.70
C GLY A 118 -4.70 12.65 9.19
N SER A 119 -5.61 13.27 9.94
CA SER A 119 -5.83 12.96 11.35
C SER A 119 -7.32 12.84 11.63
N TRP A 120 -7.67 12.05 12.64
CA TRP A 120 -9.04 11.97 13.13
C TRP A 120 -9.58 13.32 13.65
N GLU A 121 -8.74 14.32 13.93
CA GLU A 121 -9.23 15.64 14.37
C GLU A 121 -9.66 16.53 13.19
N THR A 122 -8.99 16.39 12.05
CA THR A 122 -9.11 17.32 10.90
C THR A 122 -9.78 16.71 9.68
N THR A 123 -9.83 15.38 9.60
CA THR A 123 -10.42 14.70 8.45
C THR A 123 -11.92 14.94 8.36
N ASN A 124 -12.45 14.91 7.14
CA ASN A 124 -13.87 15.02 6.85
C ASN A 124 -14.15 14.43 5.46
N THR A 125 -15.41 14.46 5.02
CA THR A 125 -15.86 13.83 3.77
C THR A 125 -15.65 14.70 2.52
N GLN A 126 -14.96 15.83 2.63
CA GLN A 126 -14.70 16.72 1.49
C GLN A 126 -13.61 16.14 0.59
N VAL A 127 -13.85 16.17 -0.72
CA VAL A 127 -12.89 15.76 -1.75
C VAL A 127 -11.56 16.51 -1.60
N GLY A 128 -10.46 15.78 -1.71
CA GLY A 128 -9.08 16.25 -1.53
C GLY A 128 -8.63 16.28 -0.07
N THR A 129 -9.46 15.90 0.90
CA THR A 129 -9.03 15.81 2.30
C THR A 129 -8.21 14.54 2.52
N ALA A 130 -7.05 14.66 3.17
CA ALA A 130 -6.25 13.51 3.57
C ALA A 130 -7.01 12.63 4.58
N PHE A 131 -7.06 11.33 4.31
CA PHE A 131 -7.65 10.35 5.19
C PHE A 131 -6.75 10.11 6.41
N PRO A 132 -7.30 9.81 7.60
CA PRO A 132 -6.47 9.55 8.77
C PRO A 132 -5.54 8.38 8.54
N ARG A 133 -4.26 8.56 8.88
CA ARG A 133 -3.37 7.42 9.03
C ARG A 133 -3.74 6.69 10.31
N ASP A 134 -4.08 5.41 10.15
CA ASP A 134 -4.36 4.52 11.27
C ASP A 134 -4.13 3.07 10.86
N SER A 135 -4.04 2.20 11.86
CA SER A 135 -3.92 0.76 11.68
C SER A 135 -5.19 0.05 12.13
N PHE A 136 -5.63 -0.94 11.36
CA PHE A 136 -6.81 -1.72 11.66
C PHE A 136 -6.45 -3.20 11.78
N LEU A 137 -7.10 -3.89 12.73
CA LEU A 137 -6.91 -5.32 12.88
C LEU A 137 -7.55 -6.04 11.69
N ASP A 138 -6.81 -6.88 11.00
CA ASP A 138 -7.33 -7.71 9.92
C ASP A 138 -7.86 -9.07 10.43
N HIS A 139 -8.39 -9.85 9.50
CA HIS A 139 -8.91 -11.19 9.79
C HIS A 139 -7.84 -12.24 10.13
N HIS A 140 -6.56 -11.97 9.87
CA HIS A 140 -5.42 -12.79 10.30
C HIS A 140 -4.97 -12.43 11.72
N GLY A 141 -5.33 -11.25 12.20
CA GLY A 141 -4.96 -10.72 13.51
C GLY A 141 -3.80 -9.75 13.49
N ASP A 142 -3.43 -9.25 12.30
CA ASP A 142 -2.37 -8.28 12.11
C ASP A 142 -2.93 -6.84 12.16
N MET A 143 -2.16 -5.92 12.74
CA MET A 143 -2.50 -4.49 12.71
C MET A 143 -1.98 -3.87 11.42
N VAL A 144 -2.87 -3.68 10.46
CA VAL A 144 -2.55 -3.23 9.10
C VAL A 144 -2.61 -1.72 9.01
N ASP A 145 -1.47 -1.05 8.78
CA ASP A 145 -1.41 0.38 8.48
C ASP A 145 -1.96 0.64 7.07
N LEU A 146 -3.04 1.43 6.97
CA LEU A 146 -3.67 1.70 5.68
C LEU A 146 -2.70 2.36 4.68
N TYR A 147 -1.76 3.17 5.18
CA TYR A 147 -0.82 3.87 4.31
C TYR A 147 0.20 2.94 3.65
N ASP A 148 0.33 1.68 4.08
CA ASP A 148 1.16 0.69 3.39
C ASP A 148 0.69 0.36 1.97
N PHE A 149 -0.57 0.63 1.65
CA PHE A 149 -1.15 0.37 0.33
C PHE A 149 -0.99 1.54 -0.64
N THR A 150 -0.54 2.70 -0.16
CA THR A 150 -0.42 3.92 -0.98
C THR A 150 0.61 3.77 -2.08
N ASN A 151 0.39 4.46 -3.20
CA ASN A 151 1.26 4.43 -4.38
C ASN A 151 1.61 3.03 -4.90
N PHE A 152 0.78 2.02 -4.59
CA PHE A 152 0.98 0.66 -5.06
C PHE A 152 0.81 0.59 -6.58
N THR A 153 1.85 0.17 -7.30
CA THR A 153 1.91 0.18 -8.77
C THR A 153 2.12 -1.18 -9.39
N ILE A 154 2.22 -2.26 -8.59
CA ILE A 154 2.46 -3.62 -9.09
C ILE A 154 1.12 -4.20 -9.59
N ASN A 155 0.72 -3.76 -10.77
CA ASN A 155 -0.48 -4.19 -11.48
C ASN A 155 -0.26 -4.12 -13.00
N GLU A 156 -1.22 -4.60 -13.79
CA GLU A 156 -1.06 -4.71 -15.24
C GLU A 156 -0.92 -3.35 -15.97
N THR A 157 -1.29 -2.23 -15.35
CA THR A 157 -1.18 -0.89 -15.95
C THR A 157 0.05 -0.11 -15.49
N ASN A 158 0.78 -0.60 -14.47
CA ASN A 158 1.82 0.15 -13.76
C ASN A 158 1.33 1.52 -13.26
N GLN A 159 0.04 1.66 -12.98
CA GLN A 159 -0.55 2.88 -12.43
C GLN A 159 -0.82 2.70 -10.94
N ALA A 160 -0.74 3.78 -10.18
CA ALA A 160 -0.98 3.71 -8.74
C ALA A 160 -2.46 3.34 -8.48
N ALA A 161 -2.68 2.35 -7.61
CA ALA A 161 -4.00 1.82 -7.33
C ALA A 161 -4.86 2.81 -6.53
N TYR A 162 -6.14 2.90 -6.88
CA TYR A 162 -7.13 3.64 -6.10
C TYR A 162 -7.69 2.76 -4.99
N PHE A 163 -8.49 3.34 -4.09
CA PHE A 163 -9.11 2.60 -2.98
C PHE A 163 -10.63 2.70 -3.03
N ILE A 164 -11.33 1.56 -2.98
CA ILE A 164 -12.73 1.53 -2.55
C ILE A 164 -12.75 1.12 -1.09
N PHE A 165 -13.25 2.00 -0.23
CA PHE A 165 -13.54 1.64 1.15
C PHE A 165 -14.99 1.16 1.22
N ASP A 166 -15.17 -0.12 1.55
CA ASP A 166 -16.45 -0.79 1.76
C ASP A 166 -16.74 -0.87 3.26
N LEU A 167 -17.61 0.02 3.74
CA LEU A 167 -18.12 -0.07 5.10
C LEU A 167 -19.33 -0.99 5.13
N SER A 168 -19.13 -2.17 5.72
CA SER A 168 -20.09 -3.27 5.71
C SER A 168 -20.49 -3.70 7.13
N ALA A 169 -21.65 -4.36 7.22
CA ALA A 169 -22.21 -4.85 8.49
C ALA A 169 -22.51 -6.35 8.38
N GLN A 170 -22.20 -7.11 9.42
CA GLN A 170 -22.36 -8.57 9.44
C GLN A 170 -23.81 -9.04 9.24
N TRP A 171 -24.82 -8.24 9.61
CA TRP A 171 -26.24 -8.59 9.44
C TRP A 171 -26.81 -8.15 8.08
N CYS A 172 -26.04 -7.42 7.28
CA CYS A 172 -26.53 -6.72 6.09
C CYS A 172 -26.53 -7.62 4.86
N GLY A 173 -27.72 -8.07 4.44
CA GLY A 173 -27.90 -8.88 3.22
C GLY A 173 -27.25 -8.30 1.95
N PRO A 174 -27.51 -7.02 1.58
CA PRO A 174 -26.85 -6.40 0.43
C PRO A 174 -25.32 -6.38 0.52
N CYS A 175 -24.75 -6.28 1.73
CA CYS A 175 -23.31 -6.33 1.95
C CYS A 175 -22.76 -7.72 1.62
N HIS A 176 -23.43 -8.79 2.07
CA HIS A 176 -23.07 -10.15 1.66
C HIS A 176 -23.24 -10.37 0.16
N ASN A 177 -24.21 -9.73 -0.51
CA ASN A 177 -24.35 -9.83 -1.96
C ASN A 177 -23.17 -9.17 -2.68
N VAL A 178 -22.75 -7.97 -2.25
CA VAL A 178 -21.58 -7.31 -2.85
C VAL A 178 -20.30 -8.09 -2.55
N ALA A 179 -20.12 -8.62 -1.34
CA ALA A 179 -18.96 -9.44 -0.99
C ALA A 179 -18.89 -10.72 -1.83
N ASN A 180 -19.99 -11.48 -1.92
CA ASN A 180 -20.09 -12.63 -2.81
C ASN A 180 -19.77 -12.23 -4.26
N TRP A 181 -20.35 -11.13 -4.72
CA TRP A 181 -20.09 -10.63 -6.06
C TRP A 181 -18.60 -10.37 -6.23
N ILE A 182 -17.97 -9.48 -5.46
CA ILE A 182 -16.58 -9.10 -5.68
C ILE A 182 -15.62 -10.30 -5.57
N SER A 183 -15.90 -11.27 -4.68
CA SER A 183 -15.16 -12.54 -4.53
C SER A 183 -15.40 -13.56 -5.65
N GLY A 184 -16.12 -13.19 -6.71
CA GLY A 184 -16.34 -14.02 -7.90
C GLY A 184 -17.48 -15.04 -7.78
N VAL A 185 -18.36 -14.90 -6.79
CA VAL A 185 -19.55 -15.75 -6.62
C VAL A 185 -20.74 -15.17 -7.40
N ASP A 186 -21.12 -15.88 -8.47
CA ASP A 186 -22.26 -15.51 -9.31
C ASP A 186 -23.57 -16.15 -8.83
N SER A 187 -24.61 -15.33 -8.70
CA SER A 187 -25.96 -15.75 -8.29
C SER A 187 -27.02 -14.78 -8.84
N PRO A 188 -28.31 -15.15 -8.82
CA PRO A 188 -29.38 -14.23 -9.19
C PRO A 188 -29.40 -12.92 -8.38
N ASP A 189 -28.89 -12.95 -7.15
CA ASP A 189 -28.83 -11.77 -6.27
C ASP A 189 -27.64 -10.85 -6.59
N THR A 190 -26.65 -11.33 -7.36
CA THR A 190 -25.43 -10.60 -7.75
C THR A 190 -25.37 -10.25 -9.24
N GLU A 191 -26.20 -10.86 -10.08
CA GLU A 191 -26.23 -10.67 -11.55
C GLU A 191 -26.35 -9.19 -11.95
N TRP A 192 -27.27 -8.46 -11.31
CA TRP A 192 -27.46 -7.04 -11.60
C TRP A 192 -26.24 -6.18 -11.26
N ILE A 193 -25.45 -6.56 -10.25
CA ILE A 193 -24.23 -5.86 -9.85
C ILE A 193 -23.18 -6.04 -10.94
N GLN A 194 -23.02 -7.28 -11.43
CA GLN A 194 -22.10 -7.60 -12.52
C GLN A 194 -22.50 -6.93 -13.84
N GLU A 195 -23.80 -6.81 -14.13
CA GLU A 195 -24.27 -6.08 -15.32
C GLU A 195 -23.96 -4.58 -15.25
N LEU A 196 -24.05 -3.99 -14.05
CA LEU A 196 -23.87 -2.56 -13.86
C LEU A 196 -22.39 -2.15 -13.74
N TYR A 197 -21.55 -3.02 -13.17
CA TYR A 197 -20.14 -2.75 -12.88
C TYR A 197 -19.22 -3.86 -13.45
N PRO A 198 -19.26 -4.12 -14.77
CA PRO A 198 -18.70 -5.34 -15.33
C PRO A 198 -17.18 -5.48 -15.21
N SER A 199 -16.44 -4.38 -15.11
CA SER A 199 -14.97 -4.40 -15.03
C SER A 199 -14.42 -4.48 -13.61
N VAL A 200 -15.20 -4.08 -12.60
CA VAL A 200 -14.71 -3.83 -11.23
C VAL A 200 -14.00 -5.03 -10.60
N ARG A 201 -14.56 -6.25 -10.72
CA ARG A 201 -13.89 -7.48 -10.23
C ARG A 201 -12.49 -7.64 -10.80
N GLY A 202 -12.35 -7.46 -12.11
CA GLY A 202 -11.06 -7.56 -12.79
C GLY A 202 -10.07 -6.50 -12.31
N LYS A 203 -10.54 -5.29 -12.02
CA LYS A 203 -9.70 -4.20 -11.50
C LYS A 203 -9.23 -4.47 -10.07
N VAL A 204 -10.07 -5.05 -9.22
CA VAL A 204 -9.71 -5.44 -7.85
C VAL A 204 -8.71 -6.60 -7.87
N HIS A 205 -9.00 -7.70 -8.56
CA HIS A 205 -8.08 -8.84 -8.65
C HIS A 205 -6.85 -8.59 -9.52
N GLY A 206 -6.87 -7.53 -10.34
CA GLY A 206 -5.73 -7.00 -11.06
C GLY A 206 -4.93 -5.95 -10.27
N LEU A 207 -5.31 -5.67 -9.02
CA LEU A 207 -4.67 -4.69 -8.12
C LEU A 207 -4.56 -3.27 -8.71
N GLN A 208 -5.49 -2.90 -9.57
CA GLN A 208 -5.72 -1.50 -9.97
C GLN A 208 -6.53 -0.75 -8.90
N ILE A 209 -7.20 -1.50 -8.03
CA ILE A 209 -8.02 -0.98 -6.94
C ILE A 209 -7.85 -1.87 -5.73
N TRP A 210 -7.56 -1.24 -4.61
CA TRP A 210 -7.70 -1.86 -3.30
C TRP A 210 -9.14 -1.75 -2.86
N TRP A 211 -9.89 -2.84 -2.99
CA TRP A 211 -11.18 -2.98 -2.31
C TRP A 211 -10.91 -3.38 -0.87
N MET A 212 -11.10 -2.44 0.06
CA MET A 212 -10.87 -2.67 1.48
C MET A 212 -12.22 -2.75 2.19
N THR A 213 -12.51 -3.93 2.74
CA THR A 213 -13.75 -4.16 3.50
C THR A 213 -13.50 -3.88 4.96
N PHE A 214 -14.21 -2.92 5.52
CA PHE A 214 -14.27 -2.68 6.95
C PHE A 214 -15.60 -3.20 7.48
N LEU A 215 -15.55 -4.18 8.37
CA LEU A 215 -16.71 -4.45 9.20
C LEU A 215 -16.82 -3.36 10.24
N VAL A 216 -18.00 -2.74 10.29
CA VAL A 216 -18.34 -1.65 11.23
C VAL A 216 -19.48 -2.02 12.18
N GLU A 217 -20.17 -3.15 11.93
CA GLU A 217 -21.14 -3.72 12.85
C GLU A 217 -21.06 -5.25 12.85
N ALA A 218 -21.06 -5.84 14.05
CA ALA A 218 -21.30 -7.26 14.26
C ALA A 218 -22.77 -7.63 13.98
N ASN A 219 -23.10 -8.92 14.02
CA ASN A 219 -24.43 -9.41 13.64
C ASN A 219 -25.58 -8.91 14.54
N ASP A 220 -25.27 -8.49 15.77
CA ASP A 220 -26.22 -7.89 16.72
C ASP A 220 -26.20 -6.35 16.70
N GLY A 221 -25.46 -5.74 15.77
CA GLY A 221 -25.29 -4.30 15.61
C GLY A 221 -24.25 -3.68 16.54
N SER A 222 -23.59 -4.47 17.40
CA SER A 222 -22.50 -4.01 18.27
C SER A 222 -21.21 -3.75 17.49
N PRO A 223 -20.20 -3.10 18.10
CA PRO A 223 -18.88 -2.97 17.48
C PRO A 223 -18.31 -4.34 17.11
N PRO A 224 -17.75 -4.48 15.89
CA PRO A 224 -17.23 -5.75 15.41
C PRO A 224 -15.94 -6.14 16.11
N THR A 225 -15.66 -7.44 16.08
CA THR A 225 -14.44 -8.04 16.63
C THR A 225 -13.69 -8.82 15.55
N ILE A 226 -12.48 -9.29 15.88
CA ILE A 226 -11.74 -10.20 15.01
C ILE A 226 -12.56 -11.46 14.65
N ALA A 227 -13.37 -11.97 15.58
CA ALA A 227 -14.19 -13.16 15.31
C ALA A 227 -15.27 -12.90 14.25
N ASP A 228 -15.78 -11.67 14.15
CA ASP A 228 -16.77 -11.28 13.15
C ASP A 228 -16.14 -11.23 11.76
N VAL A 229 -14.97 -10.60 11.61
CA VAL A 229 -14.24 -10.60 10.32
C VAL A 229 -13.76 -11.99 9.93
N THR A 230 -13.29 -12.82 10.86
CA THR A 230 -12.95 -14.22 10.55
C THR A 230 -14.20 -14.98 10.04
N THR A 231 -15.35 -14.80 10.69
CA THR A 231 -16.61 -15.41 10.24
C THR A 231 -17.04 -14.91 8.86
N TRP A 232 -16.87 -13.61 8.58
CA TRP A 232 -17.14 -13.04 7.27
C TRP A 232 -16.23 -13.63 6.20
N TYR A 233 -14.93 -13.74 6.47
CA TYR A 233 -13.97 -14.35 5.56
C TYR A 233 -14.27 -15.83 5.28
N GLU A 234 -14.71 -16.60 6.28
CA GLU A 234 -15.15 -17.99 6.08
C GLU A 234 -16.29 -18.12 5.05
N ILE A 235 -17.09 -17.07 4.87
CA ILE A 235 -18.20 -17.02 3.91
C ILE A 235 -17.75 -16.43 2.57
N HIS A 236 -16.97 -15.35 2.60
CA HIS A 236 -16.57 -14.56 1.43
C HIS A 236 -15.04 -14.54 1.30
N GLN A 237 -14.46 -15.68 0.95
CA GLN A 237 -13.01 -15.81 0.84
C GLN A 237 -12.49 -15.04 -0.38
N ASP A 238 -11.60 -14.09 -0.14
CA ASP A 238 -10.86 -13.39 -1.18
C ASP A 238 -9.50 -12.95 -0.64
N ALA A 239 -8.42 -13.41 -1.27
CA ALA A 239 -7.06 -13.09 -0.84
C ALA A 239 -6.62 -11.67 -1.24
N TYR A 240 -7.35 -11.00 -2.13
CA TYR A 240 -7.00 -9.66 -2.62
C TYR A 240 -7.74 -8.54 -1.88
N ILE A 241 -8.65 -8.88 -0.97
CA ILE A 241 -9.50 -7.94 -0.26
C ILE A 241 -9.09 -7.92 1.21
N PRO A 242 -8.43 -6.85 1.68
CA PRO A 242 -8.22 -6.63 3.10
C PRO A 242 -9.57 -6.56 3.81
N LEU A 243 -9.72 -7.40 4.84
CA LEU A 243 -10.90 -7.43 5.69
C LEU A 243 -10.50 -6.98 7.10
N LEU A 244 -11.01 -5.81 7.48
CA LEU A 244 -10.54 -5.01 8.61
C LEU A 244 -11.66 -4.76 9.63
N VAL A 245 -11.30 -4.66 10.90
CA VAL A 245 -12.24 -4.45 12.02
C VAL A 245 -12.25 -2.98 12.44
N ASP A 246 -13.39 -2.29 12.29
CA ASP A 246 -13.60 -0.96 12.90
C ASP A 246 -14.09 -1.10 14.35
N ALA A 247 -13.23 -1.61 15.23
CA ALA A 247 -13.59 -1.97 16.61
C ALA A 247 -14.03 -0.76 17.46
N ASP A 248 -13.43 0.41 17.21
CA ASP A 248 -13.71 1.66 17.93
C ASP A 248 -14.80 2.51 17.25
N LEU A 249 -15.36 2.02 16.14
CA LEU A 249 -16.41 2.68 15.35
C LEU A 249 -16.00 4.06 14.79
N GLU A 250 -14.71 4.34 14.62
CA GLU A 250 -14.24 5.64 14.11
C GLU A 250 -14.68 5.83 12.65
N LEU A 251 -14.55 4.80 11.81
CA LEU A 251 -15.02 4.85 10.42
C LEU A 251 -16.53 4.96 10.37
N ARG A 252 -17.23 4.10 11.12
CA ARG A 252 -18.69 4.11 11.21
C ARG A 252 -19.23 5.48 11.57
N ASN A 253 -18.67 6.11 12.61
CA ASN A 253 -19.24 7.33 13.16
C ASN A 253 -19.00 8.56 12.26
N ARG A 254 -18.01 8.51 11.37
CA ARG A 254 -17.55 9.67 10.59
C ARG A 254 -17.83 9.57 9.11
N PHE A 255 -17.71 8.36 8.55
CA PHE A 255 -17.72 8.12 7.11
C PHE A 255 -18.89 7.24 6.66
N MET A 256 -19.76 6.79 7.58
CA MET A 256 -20.96 6.05 7.18
C MET A 256 -22.01 6.98 6.55
N GLY A 257 -22.48 6.61 5.36
CA GLY A 257 -23.63 7.21 4.73
C GLY A 257 -24.98 6.69 5.24
N PRO A 258 -26.08 6.93 4.51
CA PRO A 258 -27.42 6.60 4.98
C PRO A 258 -27.78 5.10 4.91
N ALA A 259 -26.96 4.27 4.26
CA ALA A 259 -27.26 2.87 3.98
C ALA A 259 -26.00 2.02 3.85
N PHE A 260 -26.20 0.71 4.04
CA PHE A 260 -25.20 -0.33 3.86
C PHE A 260 -25.41 -1.13 2.55
N PRO A 261 -24.34 -1.65 1.92
CA PRO A 261 -22.94 -1.26 2.16
C PRO A 261 -22.72 0.19 1.74
N HIS A 262 -21.76 0.86 2.38
CA HIS A 262 -21.39 2.23 2.04
C HIS A 262 -20.01 2.26 1.40
N PHE A 263 -19.92 2.87 0.21
CA PHE A 263 -18.68 2.97 -0.55
C PHE A 263 -18.26 4.42 -0.73
N PHE A 264 -16.98 4.67 -0.55
CA PHE A 264 -16.34 5.91 -0.99
C PHE A 264 -14.97 5.58 -1.60
N LEU A 265 -14.46 6.52 -2.39
CA LEU A 265 -13.23 6.35 -3.17
C LEU A 265 -12.14 7.23 -2.57
N LEU A 266 -10.94 6.68 -2.44
CA LEU A 266 -9.73 7.45 -2.18
C LEU A 266 -8.77 7.34 -3.36
N ASP A 267 -7.98 8.39 -3.55
CA ASP A 267 -6.90 8.40 -4.52
C ASP A 267 -5.71 7.56 -4.03
N PRO A 268 -4.70 7.29 -4.89
CA PRO A 268 -3.56 6.45 -4.52
C PRO A 268 -2.70 6.98 -3.36
N THR A 269 -2.93 8.21 -2.93
CA THR A 269 -2.23 8.88 -1.83
C THR A 269 -3.10 9.05 -0.58
N MET A 270 -4.22 8.33 -0.49
CA MET A 270 -5.17 8.37 0.64
C MET A 270 -5.89 9.71 0.82
N HIS A 271 -6.20 10.44 -0.26
CA HIS A 271 -7.12 11.59 -0.20
C HIS A 271 -8.51 11.19 -0.68
N ILE A 272 -9.56 11.77 -0.07
CA ILE A 272 -10.94 11.55 -0.49
C ILE A 272 -11.08 11.95 -1.96
N GLU A 273 -11.25 11.00 -2.86
CA GLU A 273 -11.48 11.25 -4.28
C GLU A 273 -12.97 11.44 -4.55
N PHE A 274 -13.79 10.63 -3.89
CA PHE A 274 -15.24 10.75 -3.97
C PHE A 274 -15.91 10.23 -2.71
N PHE A 275 -16.82 11.05 -2.17
CA PHE A 275 -17.70 10.67 -1.07
C PHE A 275 -19.15 10.91 -1.50
N PRO A 276 -20.02 9.88 -1.52
CA PRO A 276 -21.35 10.02 -2.07
C PRO A 276 -22.26 10.86 -1.18
N GLY A 277 -22.91 11.85 -1.79
CA GLY A 277 -23.99 12.60 -1.20
C GLY A 277 -25.35 11.90 -1.32
N PRO A 278 -26.39 12.41 -0.62
CA PRO A 278 -27.72 11.80 -0.63
C PRO A 278 -28.41 11.75 -2.00
N ALA A 279 -27.96 12.56 -2.97
CA ALA A 279 -28.54 12.63 -4.31
C ALA A 279 -27.79 11.79 -5.35
N ASP A 280 -26.64 11.21 -4.99
CA ASP A 280 -25.78 10.50 -5.94
C ASP A 280 -26.20 9.04 -6.12
N SER A 281 -26.82 8.44 -5.10
CA SER A 281 -27.40 7.10 -5.20
C SER A 281 -28.78 7.16 -5.88
N THR A 282 -28.92 6.41 -6.97
CA THR A 282 -30.17 6.32 -7.75
C THR A 282 -30.47 4.86 -8.06
N ASP A 283 -31.71 4.54 -8.44
CA ASP A 283 -32.07 3.18 -8.88
C ASP A 283 -31.22 2.69 -10.06
N ALA A 284 -30.68 3.59 -10.87
CA ALA A 284 -29.81 3.28 -11.99
C ALA A 284 -28.32 3.13 -11.62
N ASN A 285 -27.92 3.64 -10.44
CA ASN A 285 -26.57 3.55 -9.92
C ASN A 285 -26.62 3.61 -8.38
N PRO A 286 -26.91 2.48 -7.71
CA PRO A 286 -27.05 2.45 -6.26
C PRO A 286 -25.71 2.68 -5.55
N TYR A 287 -24.59 2.30 -6.18
CA TYR A 287 -23.22 2.42 -5.65
C TYR A 287 -22.38 3.38 -6.49
N PRO A 288 -22.57 4.71 -6.35
CA PRO A 288 -21.92 5.69 -7.21
C PRO A 288 -20.39 5.66 -7.16
N ALA A 289 -19.77 5.36 -6.01
CA ALA A 289 -18.31 5.22 -5.92
C ALA A 289 -17.79 4.04 -6.78
N VAL A 290 -18.48 2.90 -6.73
CA VAL A 290 -18.19 1.73 -7.60
C VAL A 290 -18.42 2.08 -9.07
N GLY A 291 -19.45 2.87 -9.38
CA GLY A 291 -19.72 3.36 -10.73
C GLY A 291 -18.67 4.33 -11.27
N LEU A 292 -17.99 5.11 -10.42
CA LEU A 292 -16.88 5.95 -10.85
C LEU A 292 -15.71 5.08 -11.29
N VAL A 293 -15.35 4.11 -10.47
CA VAL A 293 -14.32 3.14 -10.81
C VAL A 293 -14.59 2.46 -12.16
N GLU A 294 -15.83 2.04 -12.40
CA GLU A 294 -16.22 1.40 -13.67
C GLU A 294 -15.93 2.30 -14.88
N LYS A 295 -16.09 3.62 -14.74
CA LYS A 295 -16.00 4.59 -15.83
C LYS A 295 -14.60 5.16 -16.05
N TYR A 296 -13.83 5.35 -14.99
CA TYR A 296 -12.65 6.23 -15.00
C TYR A 296 -11.32 5.50 -14.87
N LEU A 297 -11.33 4.33 -14.24
CA LEU A 297 -10.16 3.47 -14.06
C LEU A 297 -10.26 2.27 -15.00
#